data_AF-A0A8C5RRB1-F1
#
_entry.id   AF-A0A8C5RRB1-F1
#
_cell.length_a   1.000
_cell.length_b   1.000
_cell.length_c   1.000
_cell.angle_alpha   90.00
_cell.angle_beta   90.00
_cell.angle_gamma   90.00
#
_symmetry.space_group_name_H-M   'P 1'
#
loop_
_entity.id
_entity.type
_entity.pdbx_description
1 polymer ?
#
loop_
_entity_poly.entity_id
_entity_poly.type
_entity_poly.pdbx_seq_one_letter_code
_entity_poly.pdbx_strand_id
1 'polypeptide(L)'
;MFHASTEWECSLDASYSPLFFHPHIKGSQVIMDESCCTVSRIDTFHDGIVFSNRPVELEEKVMLKILQDDQKWHGGLRVGFTWKDPDLQSGDLPPFACPNLVLQGKTCASVLPDDYLAEGTTISFWVDSRGCVFCSTNPGAEGSFLFNGVSVKSPLWAVVDVYGRTKTVQLLGKQLQARTIFTVFEPESPVEDCMVCFASEASTMMFPCHHTGFCSSCSLKIFKTSGRCPLCRQKIKIKSSQGWQSLYVGS
;
A
#
# COMPACT_ATOMS: atom_id res chain seq x y z
N MET A 1 26.73 33.33 -9.49
CA MET A 1 25.48 33.21 -10.28
C MET A 1 24.83 31.89 -9.92
N PHE A 2 23.52 31.93 -9.82
CA PHE A 2 22.61 30.95 -9.24
C PHE A 2 22.55 29.60 -9.98
N HIS A 3 22.35 28.56 -9.18
CA HIS A 3 21.57 27.32 -9.37
C HIS A 3 21.21 26.86 -10.81
N ALA A 4 21.50 25.58 -11.07
CA ALA A 4 20.51 24.68 -11.64
C ALA A 4 20.66 23.29 -10.99
N SER A 5 19.74 23.00 -10.07
CA SER A 5 19.48 21.67 -9.55
C SER A 5 18.15 21.20 -10.15
N THR A 6 17.99 19.88 -10.24
CA THR A 6 16.75 19.13 -9.98
C THR A 6 15.90 18.69 -11.19
N GLU A 7 15.31 17.50 -11.02
CA GLU A 7 14.00 17.04 -11.51
C GLU A 7 13.93 16.01 -12.64
N TRP A 8 14.69 14.90 -12.63
CA TRP A 8 14.34 13.75 -13.50
C TRP A 8 14.51 12.33 -12.89
N GLU A 9 14.96 12.16 -11.65
CA GLU A 9 15.23 10.82 -11.07
C GLU A 9 14.17 10.28 -10.08
N CYS A 10 13.00 10.93 -9.92
CA CYS A 10 12.02 10.57 -8.90
C CYS A 10 10.83 9.69 -9.38
N SER A 11 10.82 9.21 -10.62
CA SER A 11 9.66 8.50 -11.20
C SER A 11 9.85 6.99 -11.34
N LEU A 12 11.07 6.46 -11.25
CA LEU A 12 11.32 5.02 -11.43
C LEU A 12 11.21 4.21 -10.14
N ASP A 13 11.31 4.83 -8.95
CA ASP A 13 11.40 4.12 -7.66
C ASP A 13 10.02 3.79 -7.04
N ALA A 14 8.98 4.58 -7.33
CA ALA A 14 7.65 4.37 -6.76
C ALA A 14 7.01 3.05 -7.23
N SER A 15 7.17 2.70 -8.52
CA SER A 15 6.55 1.50 -9.12
C SER A 15 7.11 0.16 -8.63
N TYR A 16 8.26 0.15 -7.96
CA TYR A 16 8.88 -1.06 -7.38
C TYR A 16 8.56 -1.28 -5.91
N SER A 17 7.96 -0.29 -5.25
CA SER A 17 7.54 -0.45 -3.85
C SER A 17 6.20 -1.19 -3.77
N PRO A 18 6.07 -2.15 -2.83
CA PRO A 18 4.86 -2.94 -2.69
C PRO A 18 3.67 -2.04 -2.39
N LEU A 19 2.56 -2.30 -3.07
CA LEU A 19 1.32 -1.58 -2.86
C LEU A 19 0.52 -2.25 -1.73
N PHE A 20 0.24 -1.47 -0.68
CA PHE A 20 -0.59 -1.86 0.46
C PHE A 20 -1.50 -0.70 0.84
N PHE A 21 -2.40 -0.90 1.80
CA PHE A 21 -3.30 0.16 2.25
C PHE A 21 -2.60 1.13 3.19
N HIS A 22 -2.97 2.41 3.09
CA HIS A 22 -2.44 3.45 3.93
C HIS A 22 -2.74 3.16 5.42
N PRO A 23 -1.73 3.06 6.30
CA PRO A 23 -1.91 2.53 7.66
C PRO A 23 -2.67 3.46 8.61
N HIS A 24 -2.57 4.78 8.38
CA HIS A 24 -3.10 5.78 9.31
C HIS A 24 -4.40 6.45 8.85
N ILE A 25 -4.51 6.79 7.57
CA ILE A 25 -5.65 7.48 6.99
C ILE A 25 -6.64 6.45 6.42
N LYS A 26 -7.63 6.11 7.23
CA LYS A 26 -8.64 5.10 6.95
C LYS A 26 -9.94 5.38 7.70
N GLY A 27 -11.02 4.79 7.24
CA GLY A 27 -12.32 4.89 7.91
C GLY A 27 -12.29 4.27 9.30
N SER A 28 -13.16 4.78 10.18
CA SER A 28 -13.24 4.37 11.58
C SER A 28 -13.70 2.91 11.76
N GLN A 29 -14.34 2.34 10.74
CA GLN A 29 -14.91 0.98 10.73
C GLN A 29 -14.03 -0.03 9.99
N VAL A 30 -12.80 0.38 9.66
CA VAL A 30 -11.81 -0.46 8.97
C VAL A 30 -10.85 -1.07 9.99
N ILE A 31 -10.74 -2.40 9.98
CA ILE A 31 -9.66 -3.14 10.61
C ILE A 31 -8.68 -3.57 9.51
N MET A 32 -7.38 -3.49 9.79
CA MET A 32 -6.33 -3.96 8.88
C MET A 32 -5.52 -5.08 9.53
N ASP A 33 -4.93 -5.94 8.70
CA ASP A 33 -3.90 -6.87 9.14
C ASP A 33 -2.56 -6.18 9.40
N GLU A 34 -1.59 -6.90 9.99
CA GLU A 34 -0.27 -6.35 10.30
C GLU A 34 0.50 -5.89 9.05
N SER A 35 0.25 -6.54 7.91
CA SER A 35 0.87 -6.20 6.63
C SER A 35 0.24 -4.99 5.94
N CYS A 36 -0.88 -4.48 6.48
CA CYS A 36 -1.73 -3.46 5.88
C CYS A 36 -2.19 -3.81 4.45
N CYS A 37 -2.13 -5.08 4.03
CA CYS A 37 -2.58 -5.52 2.72
C CYS A 37 -4.02 -5.99 2.74
N THR A 38 -4.55 -6.38 3.90
CA THR A 38 -5.92 -6.87 4.05
C THR A 38 -6.71 -5.91 4.92
N VAL A 39 -7.90 -5.54 4.45
CA VAL A 39 -8.82 -4.68 5.21
C VAL A 39 -10.20 -5.33 5.30
N SER A 40 -10.76 -5.30 6.49
CA SER A 40 -12.11 -5.78 6.79
C SER A 40 -12.94 -4.67 7.39
N ARG A 41 -14.19 -4.58 6.97
CA ARG A 41 -15.21 -3.82 7.68
C ARG A 41 -15.73 -4.65 8.86
N ILE A 42 -15.94 -4.03 10.01
CA ILE A 42 -16.37 -4.71 11.24
C ILE A 42 -17.77 -5.35 11.09
N ASP A 43 -18.83 -4.56 11.31
CA ASP A 43 -20.22 -5.00 11.14
C ASP A 43 -21.14 -3.77 10.98
N THR A 44 -20.85 -2.98 9.95
CA THR A 44 -21.61 -1.75 9.62
C THR A 44 -21.76 -1.66 8.09
N PHE A 45 -22.23 -0.52 7.57
CA PHE A 45 -22.32 -0.20 6.14
C PHE A 45 -21.61 1.11 5.77
N HIS A 46 -20.93 1.80 6.69
CA HIS A 46 -20.29 3.10 6.43
C HIS A 46 -18.88 3.17 7.04
N ASP A 47 -18.17 4.27 6.77
CA ASP A 47 -16.78 4.53 7.21
C ASP A 47 -15.79 3.43 6.78
N GLY A 48 -15.95 2.93 5.55
CA GLY A 48 -15.13 1.86 4.95
C GLY A 48 -14.01 2.35 4.02
N ILE A 49 -13.73 3.65 3.99
CA ILE A 49 -12.80 4.28 3.04
C ILE A 49 -11.34 3.96 3.41
N VAL A 50 -10.56 3.53 2.44
CA VAL A 50 -9.10 3.32 2.53
C VAL A 50 -8.40 3.85 1.28
N PHE A 51 -7.10 4.11 1.42
CA PHE A 51 -6.25 4.62 0.35
C PHE A 51 -5.06 3.69 0.11
N SER A 52 -4.39 3.77 -1.04
CA SER A 52 -3.06 3.18 -1.20
C SER A 52 -2.03 3.90 -0.34
N ASN A 53 -0.97 3.19 0.06
CA ASN A 53 0.14 3.74 0.85
C ASN A 53 1.04 4.72 0.07
N ARG A 54 0.96 4.68 -1.26
CA ARG A 54 1.74 5.52 -2.17
C ARG A 54 0.93 5.93 -3.39
N PRO A 55 1.41 6.92 -4.16
CA PRO A 55 0.88 7.15 -5.49
C PRO A 55 0.99 5.91 -6.38
N VAL A 56 0.00 5.72 -7.25
CA VAL A 56 -0.04 4.71 -8.31
C VAL A 56 0.22 5.38 -9.65
N GLU A 57 0.97 4.71 -10.50
CA GLU A 57 1.29 5.20 -11.84
C GLU A 57 0.08 5.06 -12.78
N LEU A 58 0.07 5.83 -13.86
CA LEU A 58 -0.90 5.63 -14.94
C LEU A 58 -0.72 4.23 -15.53
N GLU A 59 -1.84 3.59 -15.88
CA GLU A 59 -1.89 2.19 -16.33
C GLU A 59 -1.40 1.15 -15.29
N GLU A 60 -1.02 1.56 -14.07
CA GLU A 60 -0.71 0.62 -12.98
C GLU A 60 -1.99 -0.09 -12.54
N LYS A 61 -2.04 -1.41 -12.77
CA LYS A 61 -3.15 -2.26 -12.34
C LYS A 61 -3.12 -2.46 -10.82
N VAL A 62 -4.00 -1.77 -10.11
CA VAL A 62 -4.28 -2.00 -8.69
C VAL A 62 -5.11 -3.27 -8.57
N MET A 63 -4.53 -4.32 -7.99
CA MET A 63 -5.16 -5.64 -7.89
C MET A 63 -5.77 -5.85 -6.51
N LEU A 64 -7.07 -6.08 -6.45
CA LEU A 64 -7.84 -6.36 -5.24
C LEU A 64 -8.43 -7.77 -5.30
N LYS A 65 -8.23 -8.57 -4.27
CA LYS A 65 -8.92 -9.84 -4.07
C LYS A 65 -10.08 -9.66 -3.09
N ILE A 66 -11.26 -10.13 -3.46
CA ILE A 66 -12.42 -10.22 -2.57
C ILE A 66 -12.24 -11.45 -1.70
N LEU A 67 -12.12 -11.24 -0.38
CA LEU A 67 -11.90 -12.34 0.56
C LEU A 67 -13.14 -12.74 1.33
N GLN A 68 -14.08 -11.82 1.50
CA GLN A 68 -15.31 -12.11 2.21
C GLN A 68 -16.47 -11.29 1.67
N ASP A 69 -17.57 -11.98 1.46
CA ASP A 69 -18.84 -11.43 1.01
C ASP A 69 -19.94 -11.67 2.06
N ASP A 70 -20.66 -10.61 2.43
CA ASP A 70 -21.68 -10.59 3.48
C ASP A 70 -23.04 -10.22 2.90
N GLN A 71 -23.83 -11.25 2.60
CA GLN A 71 -25.16 -11.15 1.98
C GLN A 71 -26.21 -10.46 2.86
N LYS A 72 -25.88 -10.09 4.10
CA LYS A 72 -26.76 -9.29 4.97
C LYS A 72 -26.92 -7.85 4.48
N TRP A 73 -25.95 -7.36 3.71
CA TRP A 73 -25.90 -5.97 3.25
C TRP A 73 -26.30 -5.86 1.78
N HIS A 74 -26.70 -4.66 1.37
CA HIS A 74 -26.95 -4.33 -0.03
C HIS A 74 -25.94 -3.30 -0.53
N GLY A 75 -25.72 -3.27 -1.84
CA GLY A 75 -24.73 -2.41 -2.50
C GLY A 75 -23.39 -3.11 -2.72
N GLY A 76 -22.49 -2.42 -3.42
CA GLY A 76 -21.23 -3.00 -3.90
C GLY A 76 -19.99 -2.21 -3.48
N LEU A 77 -18.85 -2.88 -3.55
CA LEU A 77 -17.53 -2.30 -3.39
C LEU A 77 -17.35 -1.11 -4.34
N ARG A 78 -16.77 -0.01 -3.86
CA ARG A 78 -16.47 1.15 -4.71
C ARG A 78 -14.97 1.33 -4.82
N VAL A 79 -14.52 1.70 -6.01
CA VAL A 79 -13.11 1.96 -6.29
C VAL A 79 -12.95 3.27 -7.05
N GLY A 80 -11.76 3.85 -6.97
CA GLY A 80 -11.41 5.02 -7.75
C GLY A 80 -10.05 5.58 -7.40
N PHE A 81 -9.89 6.88 -7.66
CA PHE A 81 -8.62 7.58 -7.48
C PHE A 81 -8.84 8.94 -6.86
N THR A 82 -7.88 9.34 -6.03
CA THR A 82 -7.76 10.69 -5.47
C THR A 82 -6.45 11.32 -5.92
N TRP A 83 -6.49 12.60 -6.26
CA TRP A 83 -5.29 13.42 -6.49
C TRP A 83 -5.04 14.38 -5.32
N LYS A 84 -5.53 14.01 -4.14
CA LYS A 84 -5.19 14.58 -2.85
C LYS A 84 -4.42 13.52 -2.07
N ASP A 85 -3.21 13.89 -1.64
CA ASP A 85 -2.38 13.05 -0.77
C ASP A 85 -3.14 12.69 0.52
N PRO A 86 -3.31 11.39 0.84
CA PRO A 86 -3.95 10.96 2.07
C PRO A 86 -3.31 11.54 3.33
N ASP A 87 -1.98 11.72 3.39
CA ASP A 87 -1.30 12.26 4.57
C ASP A 87 -1.63 13.74 4.81
N LEU A 88 -2.13 14.44 3.79
CA LEU A 88 -2.62 15.82 3.89
C LEU A 88 -4.10 15.88 4.29
N GLN A 89 -4.76 14.74 4.52
CA GLN A 89 -6.12 14.70 5.05
C GLN A 89 -6.13 15.27 6.47
N SER A 90 -6.94 16.31 6.68
CA SER A 90 -7.17 16.90 8.00
C SER A 90 -8.55 16.47 8.51
N GLY A 91 -8.60 15.99 9.75
CA GLY A 91 -9.84 15.52 10.38
C GLY A 91 -10.31 14.15 9.89
N ASP A 92 -11.50 13.75 10.35
CA ASP A 92 -12.07 12.45 10.05
C ASP A 92 -12.49 12.33 8.57
N LEU A 93 -12.41 11.12 8.03
CA LEU A 93 -12.93 10.82 6.71
C LEU A 93 -14.46 10.85 6.71
N PRO A 94 -15.10 11.20 5.59
CA PRO A 94 -16.55 11.10 5.47
C PRO A 94 -17.00 9.62 5.47
N PRO A 95 -18.30 9.37 5.72
CA PRO A 95 -18.82 8.00 5.84
C PRO A 95 -18.82 7.18 4.55
N PHE A 96 -18.78 7.83 3.38
CA PHE A 96 -18.84 7.16 2.08
C PHE A 96 -17.92 7.83 1.07
N ALA A 97 -17.32 7.06 0.16
CA ALA A 97 -16.61 7.65 -0.97
C ALA A 97 -17.59 8.39 -1.89
N CYS A 98 -18.71 7.75 -2.22
CA CYS A 98 -19.80 8.32 -3.02
C CYS A 98 -21.04 8.58 -2.16
N PRO A 99 -21.60 9.79 -2.13
CA PRO A 99 -21.13 10.99 -2.81
C PRO A 99 -20.10 11.80 -1.99
N ASN A 100 -19.93 11.54 -0.69
CA ASN A 100 -19.33 12.52 0.24
C ASN A 100 -17.87 12.88 -0.07
N LEU A 101 -16.99 11.90 -0.31
CA LEU A 101 -15.59 12.17 -0.66
C LEU A 101 -15.46 12.77 -2.06
N VAL A 102 -16.24 12.25 -3.03
CA VAL A 102 -16.26 12.76 -4.41
C VAL A 102 -16.68 14.24 -4.47
N LEU A 103 -17.68 14.64 -3.67
CA LEU A 103 -18.15 16.03 -3.59
C LEU A 103 -17.10 17.01 -3.04
N GLN A 104 -16.01 16.53 -2.42
CA GLN A 104 -14.88 17.38 -2.03
C GLN A 104 -13.99 17.79 -3.22
N GLY A 105 -14.23 17.23 -4.41
CA GLY A 105 -13.68 17.71 -5.68
C GLY A 105 -12.25 17.27 -6.01
N LYS A 106 -11.67 16.36 -5.22
CA LYS A 106 -10.32 15.81 -5.44
C LYS A 106 -10.29 14.29 -5.61
N THR A 107 -11.46 13.67 -5.72
CA THR A 107 -11.62 12.22 -5.79
C THR A 107 -12.71 11.87 -6.79
N CYS A 108 -12.50 10.83 -7.58
CA CYS A 108 -13.54 10.18 -8.37
C CYS A 108 -13.59 8.71 -7.98
N ALA A 109 -14.79 8.19 -7.73
CA ALA A 109 -15.02 6.79 -7.40
C ALA A 109 -16.38 6.35 -7.94
N SER A 110 -16.49 5.05 -8.22
CA SER A 110 -17.75 4.42 -8.65
C SER A 110 -17.88 3.04 -8.03
N VAL A 111 -19.12 2.55 -7.96
CA VAL A 111 -19.42 1.17 -7.59
C VAL A 111 -18.91 0.22 -8.68
N LEU A 112 -18.33 -0.91 -8.26
CA LEU A 112 -17.96 -1.98 -9.17
C LEU A 112 -19.21 -2.80 -9.58
N PRO A 113 -19.23 -3.36 -10.80
CA PRO A 113 -20.29 -4.26 -11.23
C PRO A 113 -20.44 -5.46 -10.30
N ASP A 114 -21.67 -5.83 -9.96
CA ASP A 114 -21.96 -6.94 -9.03
C ASP A 114 -21.36 -8.27 -9.48
N ASP A 115 -21.25 -8.49 -10.79
CA ASP A 115 -20.66 -9.69 -11.39
C ASP A 115 -19.18 -9.87 -11.01
N TYR A 116 -18.51 -8.83 -10.53
CA TYR A 116 -17.09 -8.87 -10.17
C TYR A 116 -16.88 -9.14 -8.67
N LEU A 117 -17.95 -9.15 -7.87
CA LEU A 117 -17.86 -9.09 -6.41
C LEU A 117 -18.01 -10.45 -5.70
N ALA A 118 -17.98 -11.56 -6.44
CA ALA A 118 -18.00 -12.88 -5.84
C ALA A 118 -16.74 -13.13 -5.00
N GLU A 119 -16.89 -13.81 -3.86
CA GLU A 119 -15.76 -14.19 -3.00
C GLU A 119 -14.71 -15.00 -3.78
N GLY A 120 -13.43 -14.70 -3.54
CA GLY A 120 -12.30 -15.28 -4.27
C GLY A 120 -11.93 -14.57 -5.57
N THR A 121 -12.82 -13.70 -6.08
CA THR A 121 -12.54 -12.94 -7.32
C THR A 121 -11.38 -11.97 -7.12
N THR A 122 -10.51 -11.90 -8.12
CA THR A 122 -9.47 -10.88 -8.20
C THR A 122 -9.85 -9.86 -9.27
N ILE A 123 -9.90 -8.59 -8.89
CA ILE A 123 -10.25 -7.47 -9.74
C ILE A 123 -9.01 -6.61 -9.89
N SER A 124 -8.74 -6.15 -11.10
CA SER A 124 -7.76 -5.10 -11.36
C SER A 124 -8.50 -3.83 -11.79
N PHE A 125 -8.06 -2.67 -11.31
CA PHE A 125 -8.51 -1.38 -11.83
C PHE A 125 -7.32 -0.45 -12.01
N TRP A 126 -7.42 0.43 -13.01
CA TRP A 126 -6.35 1.36 -13.39
C TRP A 126 -6.96 2.58 -14.08
N VAL A 127 -6.15 3.62 -14.22
CA VAL A 127 -6.51 4.87 -14.88
C VAL A 127 -5.57 5.11 -16.06
N ASP A 128 -6.13 5.51 -17.19
CA ASP A 128 -5.36 5.85 -18.39
C ASP A 128 -4.87 7.31 -18.38
N SER A 129 -4.02 7.64 -19.35
CA SER A 129 -3.52 9.00 -19.56
C SER A 129 -4.59 10.06 -19.89
N ARG A 130 -5.84 9.65 -20.17
CA ARG A 130 -6.99 10.54 -20.42
C ARG A 130 -7.86 10.72 -19.18
N GLY A 131 -7.51 10.08 -18.06
CA GLY A 131 -8.30 10.11 -16.83
C GLY A 131 -9.54 9.22 -16.89
N CYS A 132 -9.55 8.23 -17.79
CA CYS A 132 -10.57 7.19 -17.85
C CYS A 132 -10.14 6.01 -16.96
N VAL A 133 -11.07 5.52 -16.16
CA VAL A 133 -10.87 4.40 -15.25
C VAL A 133 -11.47 3.14 -15.84
N PHE A 134 -10.70 2.06 -15.79
CA PHE A 134 -11.08 0.74 -16.27
C PHE A 134 -10.95 -0.30 -15.15
N CYS A 135 -11.68 -1.40 -15.28
CA CYS A 135 -11.49 -2.56 -14.43
C CYS A 135 -11.64 -3.88 -15.18
N SER A 136 -11.02 -4.94 -14.66
CA SER A 136 -11.09 -6.28 -15.23
C SER A 136 -10.89 -7.34 -14.15
N THR A 137 -11.64 -8.43 -14.21
CA THR A 137 -11.38 -9.66 -13.46
C THR A 137 -10.37 -10.58 -14.14
N ASN A 138 -10.02 -10.28 -15.40
CA ASN A 138 -9.08 -11.05 -16.21
C ASN A 138 -7.74 -10.28 -16.34
N PRO A 139 -6.62 -10.81 -15.81
CA PRO A 139 -5.33 -10.11 -15.76
C PRO A 139 -4.77 -9.63 -17.12
N GLY A 140 -5.21 -10.23 -18.22
CA GLY A 140 -4.76 -9.91 -19.59
C GLY A 140 -5.81 -9.28 -20.51
N ALA A 141 -7.03 -9.02 -20.05
CA ALA A 141 -8.08 -8.43 -20.89
C ALA A 141 -7.95 -6.90 -20.99
N GLU A 142 -8.40 -6.34 -22.12
CA GLU A 142 -8.72 -4.91 -22.24
C GLU A 142 -9.90 -4.64 -21.31
N GLY A 143 -9.66 -3.92 -20.20
CA GLY A 143 -10.64 -3.78 -19.13
C GLY A 143 -11.94 -3.08 -19.55
N SER A 144 -13.00 -3.34 -18.80
CA SER A 144 -14.29 -2.64 -18.93
C SER A 144 -14.16 -1.21 -18.44
N PHE A 145 -14.67 -0.24 -19.22
CA PHE A 145 -14.74 1.16 -18.79
C PHE A 145 -15.67 1.32 -17.58
N LEU A 146 -15.22 2.05 -16.56
CA LEU A 146 -16.01 2.37 -15.36
C LEU A 146 -16.53 3.80 -15.37
N PHE A 147 -15.63 4.79 -15.44
CA PHE A 147 -15.96 6.21 -15.42
C PHE A 147 -14.77 7.05 -15.91
N ASN A 148 -14.97 8.36 -16.06
CA ASN A 148 -13.92 9.32 -16.40
C ASN A 148 -13.93 10.52 -15.44
N GLY A 149 -12.97 11.43 -15.62
CA GLY A 149 -12.88 12.67 -14.84
C GLY A 149 -11.76 12.71 -13.80
N VAL A 150 -10.90 11.68 -13.76
CA VAL A 150 -9.71 11.68 -12.90
C VAL A 150 -8.68 12.67 -13.44
N SER A 151 -8.22 13.59 -12.59
CA SER A 151 -7.17 14.56 -12.98
C SER A 151 -5.78 13.92 -12.89
N VAL A 152 -5.19 13.58 -14.05
CA VAL A 152 -3.86 12.95 -14.17
C VAL A 152 -2.67 13.94 -14.11
N LYS A 153 -2.91 15.20 -13.71
CA LYS A 153 -1.87 16.25 -13.63
C LYS A 153 -1.07 16.22 -12.32
N SER A 154 -1.40 15.32 -11.42
CA SER A 154 -0.82 15.21 -10.07
C SER A 154 -0.75 13.74 -9.68
N PRO A 155 0.07 13.37 -8.69
CA PRO A 155 0.12 12.00 -8.20
C PRO A 155 -1.27 11.51 -7.79
N LEU A 156 -1.54 10.23 -8.06
CA LEU A 156 -2.84 9.60 -7.83
C LEU A 156 -2.71 8.54 -6.77
N TRP A 157 -3.62 8.47 -5.81
CA TRP A 157 -3.73 7.35 -4.88
C TRP A 157 -4.99 6.57 -5.21
N ALA A 158 -4.90 5.24 -5.10
CA ALA A 158 -6.07 4.38 -5.20
C ALA A 158 -6.98 4.63 -3.99
N VAL A 159 -8.30 4.69 -4.23
CA VAL A 159 -9.32 4.81 -3.20
C VAL A 159 -10.20 3.57 -3.28
N VAL A 160 -10.46 2.94 -2.13
CA VAL A 160 -11.41 1.84 -2.02
C VAL A 160 -12.36 2.17 -0.87
N ASP A 161 -13.66 2.01 -1.09
CA ASP A 161 -14.66 2.12 -0.03
C ASP A 161 -15.30 0.75 0.14
N VAL A 162 -14.88 0.06 1.21
CA VAL A 162 -15.31 -1.30 1.57
C VAL A 162 -16.75 -1.24 2.06
N TYR A 163 -17.66 -1.16 1.10
CA TYR A 163 -19.08 -0.88 1.28
C TYR A 163 -19.95 -2.05 0.79
N GLY A 164 -21.16 -2.15 1.36
CA GLY A 164 -22.17 -3.08 0.90
C GLY A 164 -21.83 -4.53 1.19
N ARG A 165 -22.11 -5.43 0.25
CA ARG A 165 -21.91 -6.88 0.43
C ARG A 165 -20.45 -7.25 0.70
N THR A 166 -19.51 -6.61 0.02
CA THR A 166 -18.09 -6.86 0.23
C THR A 166 -17.67 -6.47 1.65
N LYS A 167 -17.16 -7.43 2.41
CA LYS A 167 -16.75 -7.25 3.82
C LYS A 167 -15.23 -7.17 3.99
N THR A 168 -14.50 -8.01 3.25
CA THR A 168 -13.03 -8.07 3.36
C THR A 168 -12.41 -8.07 1.96
N VAL A 169 -11.39 -7.24 1.78
CA VAL A 169 -10.59 -7.17 0.55
C VAL A 169 -9.11 -7.17 0.86
N GLN A 170 -8.31 -7.64 -0.09
CA GLN A 170 -6.85 -7.66 0.01
C GLN A 170 -6.22 -7.02 -1.23
N LEU A 171 -5.31 -6.07 -1.03
CA LEU A 171 -4.41 -5.61 -2.09
C LEU A 171 -3.37 -6.68 -2.38
N LEU A 172 -3.30 -7.07 -3.65
CA LEU A 172 -2.24 -7.92 -4.17
C LEU A 172 -1.11 -7.00 -4.63
N GLY A 173 -0.37 -6.44 -3.66
CA GLY A 173 0.86 -5.73 -3.97
C GLY A 173 1.79 -6.65 -4.75
N LYS A 174 2.36 -6.18 -5.86
CA LYS A 174 3.45 -6.91 -6.51
C LYS A 174 4.62 -6.97 -5.51
N GLN A 175 4.65 -8.00 -4.65
CA GLN A 175 5.93 -8.63 -4.36
C GLN A 175 6.52 -8.92 -5.73
N LEU A 176 7.70 -8.41 -6.02
CA LEU A 176 8.48 -8.92 -7.12
C LEU A 176 8.74 -10.41 -6.82
N GLN A 177 7.81 -11.28 -7.20
CA GLN A 177 8.20 -12.56 -7.73
C GLN A 177 8.93 -12.20 -9.03
N ALA A 178 10.25 -12.10 -8.94
CA ALA A 178 11.11 -12.14 -10.11
C ALA A 178 10.55 -13.22 -11.02
N ARG A 179 10.31 -12.87 -12.28
CA ARG A 179 9.72 -13.75 -13.29
C ARG A 179 10.65 -14.96 -13.46
N THR A 180 10.45 -15.99 -12.66
CA THR A 180 11.04 -17.30 -12.90
C THR A 180 9.96 -18.12 -13.59
N ILE A 181 10.17 -18.32 -14.88
CA ILE A 181 9.42 -19.26 -15.71
C ILE A 181 9.31 -20.59 -14.96
N PHE A 182 8.09 -21.14 -14.92
CA PHE A 182 7.78 -22.45 -14.38
C PHE A 182 8.74 -23.52 -14.95
N THR A 183 9.65 -24.00 -14.12
CA THR A 183 9.90 -25.44 -14.02
C THR A 183 9.64 -25.83 -12.58
N VAL A 184 8.64 -26.68 -12.41
CA VAL A 184 8.18 -27.35 -11.18
C VAL A 184 9.34 -27.64 -10.23
N PHE A 185 9.25 -27.20 -8.97
CA PHE A 185 9.59 -27.95 -7.74
C PHE A 185 9.19 -27.13 -6.50
N GLU A 186 8.50 -27.76 -5.53
CA GLU A 186 8.21 -27.22 -4.19
C GLU A 186 9.50 -27.17 -3.30
N PRO A 187 9.44 -26.85 -1.99
CA PRO A 187 9.55 -25.51 -1.42
C PRO A 187 10.75 -25.40 -0.46
N GLU A 188 11.73 -24.54 -0.71
CA GLU A 188 12.64 -24.08 0.35
C GLU A 188 12.96 -22.59 0.13
N SER A 189 12.40 -21.72 0.98
CA SER A 189 12.83 -20.32 1.05
C SER A 189 14.21 -20.26 1.70
N PRO A 190 15.23 -19.64 1.10
CA PRO A 190 16.43 -19.33 1.86
C PRO A 190 16.11 -18.16 2.80
N VAL A 191 16.12 -18.43 4.10
CA VAL A 191 16.29 -17.39 5.11
C VAL A 191 17.59 -16.64 4.78
N GLU A 192 17.51 -15.35 4.47
CA GLU A 192 18.71 -14.59 4.07
C GLU A 192 19.64 -14.42 5.27
N ASP A 193 20.93 -14.70 5.07
CA ASP A 193 21.95 -14.51 6.09
C ASP A 193 22.24 -13.02 6.33
N CYS A 194 22.60 -12.69 7.56
CA CYS A 194 23.00 -11.35 7.95
C CYS A 194 24.19 -10.89 7.10
N MET A 195 24.03 -9.78 6.38
CA MET A 195 25.03 -9.23 5.45
C MET A 195 26.32 -8.72 6.12
N VAL A 196 26.39 -8.75 7.46
CA VAL A 196 27.52 -8.25 8.24
C VAL A 196 28.37 -9.39 8.78
N CYS A 197 27.73 -10.45 9.29
CA CYS A 197 28.46 -11.61 9.83
C CYS A 197 28.41 -12.85 8.94
N PHE A 198 27.45 -12.94 8.01
CA PHE A 198 27.20 -14.09 7.13
C PHE A 198 27.08 -15.43 7.89
N ALA A 199 26.70 -15.36 9.17
CA ALA A 199 26.73 -16.51 10.09
C ALA A 199 25.41 -16.70 10.86
N SER A 200 24.44 -15.81 10.67
CA SER A 200 23.15 -15.86 11.36
C SER A 200 22.09 -15.24 10.49
N GLU A 201 20.87 -15.74 10.55
CA GLU A 201 19.75 -15.26 9.76
C GLU A 201 19.42 -13.78 10.03
N ALA A 202 19.06 -13.06 8.97
CA ALA A 202 18.61 -11.68 9.02
C ALA A 202 17.22 -11.61 9.65
N SER A 203 17.19 -11.23 10.92
CA SER A 203 15.97 -11.18 11.76
C SER A 203 15.61 -9.77 12.23
N THR A 204 16.37 -8.74 11.84
CA THR A 204 16.21 -7.38 12.36
C THR A 204 16.13 -6.34 11.24
N MET A 205 15.18 -5.42 11.40
CA MET A 205 14.99 -4.23 10.58
C MET A 205 15.59 -3.00 11.27
N MET A 206 16.23 -2.11 10.51
CA MET A 206 16.81 -0.86 10.99
C MET A 206 15.80 0.29 10.94
N PHE A 207 15.39 0.82 12.08
CA PHE A 207 14.47 1.96 12.15
C PHE A 207 15.23 3.30 12.22
N PRO A 208 14.80 4.37 11.50
CA PRO A 208 13.56 4.52 10.73
C PRO A 208 13.67 4.27 9.23
N CYS A 209 14.84 3.84 8.74
CA CYS A 209 15.06 3.62 7.30
C CYS A 209 14.46 2.31 6.76
N HIS A 210 14.00 1.43 7.64
CA HIS A 210 13.43 0.11 7.37
C HIS A 210 14.29 -0.88 6.57
N HIS A 211 15.57 -0.56 6.35
CA HIS A 211 16.53 -1.50 5.78
C HIS A 211 16.67 -2.79 6.61
N THR A 212 16.52 -3.93 5.96
CA THR A 212 16.64 -5.30 6.51
C THR A 212 17.99 -5.92 6.13
N GLY A 213 18.20 -7.21 6.43
CA GLY A 213 19.46 -7.92 6.12
C GLY A 213 20.44 -8.05 7.30
N PHE A 214 20.00 -7.79 8.53
CA PHE A 214 20.84 -7.83 9.73
C PHE A 214 20.29 -8.79 10.77
N CYS A 215 21.15 -9.58 11.41
CA CYS A 215 20.77 -10.31 12.61
C CYS A 215 20.75 -9.39 13.84
N SER A 216 20.07 -9.82 14.90
CA SER A 216 19.92 -9.05 16.15
C SER A 216 21.26 -8.70 16.82
N SER A 217 22.26 -9.57 16.76
CA SER A 217 23.58 -9.32 17.35
C SER A 217 24.36 -8.25 16.58
N CYS A 218 24.33 -8.30 15.25
CA CYS A 218 24.99 -7.32 14.38
C CYS A 218 24.28 -5.97 14.44
N SER A 219 22.94 -5.94 14.47
CA SER A 219 22.19 -4.69 14.57
C SER A 219 22.45 -3.93 15.86
N LEU A 220 22.52 -4.64 17.00
CA LEU A 220 22.90 -4.07 18.29
C LEU A 220 24.35 -3.56 18.30
N LYS A 221 25.27 -4.27 17.65
CA LYS A 221 26.68 -3.85 17.55
C LYS A 221 26.81 -2.58 16.72
N ILE A 222 26.13 -2.50 15.57
CA ILE A 222 26.09 -1.30 14.70
C ILE A 222 25.49 -0.12 15.46
N PHE A 223 24.40 -0.34 16.19
CA PHE A 223 23.80 0.72 17.02
C PHE A 223 24.78 1.27 18.06
N LYS A 224 25.53 0.38 18.73
CA LYS A 224 26.51 0.77 19.76
C LYS A 224 27.79 1.40 19.21
N THR A 225 28.17 1.12 17.96
CA THR A 225 29.41 1.65 17.37
C THR A 225 29.16 2.88 16.49
N SER A 226 28.48 2.71 15.36
CA SER A 226 28.26 3.79 14.39
C SER A 226 26.95 4.53 14.64
N GLY A 227 25.95 3.86 15.23
CA GLY A 227 24.59 4.35 15.37
C GLY A 227 23.91 4.63 14.03
N ARG A 228 24.45 4.15 12.90
CA ARG A 228 24.00 4.48 11.54
C ARG A 228 23.83 3.22 10.70
N CYS A 229 22.76 3.20 9.89
CA CYS A 229 22.48 2.11 8.97
C CYS A 229 23.62 1.95 7.94
N PRO A 230 24.17 0.75 7.73
CA PRO A 230 25.23 0.53 6.74
C PRO A 230 24.81 0.84 5.29
N LEU A 231 23.52 0.72 4.97
CA LEU A 231 23.01 0.92 3.62
C LEU A 231 22.79 2.39 3.29
N CYS A 232 22.05 3.13 4.13
CA CYS A 232 21.69 4.53 3.85
C CYS A 232 22.35 5.56 4.78
N ARG A 233 23.17 5.12 5.74
CA ARG A 233 23.88 5.97 6.72
C ARG A 233 22.95 6.79 7.65
N GLN A 234 21.64 6.54 7.61
CA GLN A 234 20.66 7.17 8.49
C GLN A 234 20.86 6.72 9.95
N LYS A 235 20.64 7.62 10.91
CA LYS A 235 20.75 7.31 12.35
C LYS A 235 19.68 6.29 12.76
N ILE A 236 20.12 5.21 13.40
CA ILE A 236 19.27 4.10 13.87
C ILE A 236 18.70 4.44 15.25
N LYS A 237 17.44 4.06 15.51
CA LYS A 237 16.81 4.14 16.85
C LYS A 237 16.31 2.76 17.28
N ILE A 238 16.39 2.47 18.59
CA ILE A 238 15.89 1.22 19.19
C ILE A 238 14.84 1.57 20.26
N LYS A 239 13.76 0.78 20.36
CA LYS A 239 12.76 0.89 21.43
C LYS A 239 13.23 0.05 22.63
N SER A 240 13.44 0.67 23.79
CA SER A 240 13.65 -0.09 25.04
C SER A 240 12.32 -0.28 25.77
N SER A 241 12.30 -1.19 26.76
CA SER A 241 11.13 -1.43 27.63
C SER A 241 10.69 -0.22 28.45
N GLN A 242 11.42 0.90 28.40
CA GLN A 242 11.11 2.17 29.08
C GLN A 242 10.85 3.32 28.09
N GLY A 243 10.66 3.03 26.79
CA GLY A 243 10.37 4.02 25.74
C GLY A 243 11.50 4.18 24.71
N TRP A 244 11.33 5.11 23.76
CA TRP A 244 12.35 5.44 22.76
C TRP A 244 13.45 6.30 23.38
N GLN A 245 14.56 5.70 23.79
CA GLN A 245 15.69 6.47 24.30
C GLN A 245 16.72 6.76 23.19
N SER A 246 17.09 8.03 23.06
CA SER A 246 18.37 8.42 22.45
C SER A 246 19.43 8.27 23.52
N LEU A 247 20.15 7.14 23.55
CA LEU A 247 21.30 6.99 24.44
C LEU A 247 22.44 7.82 23.88
N TYR A 248 22.62 9.03 24.42
CA TYR A 248 23.87 9.75 24.32
C TYR A 248 24.94 8.92 25.03
N VAL A 249 25.90 8.39 24.28
CA VAL A 249 27.21 8.06 24.85
C VAL A 249 28.12 9.20 24.44
N GLY A 250 28.32 10.12 25.37
CA GLY A 250 29.27 11.21 25.25
C GLY A 250 30.71 10.71 25.41
N SER A 251 31.59 11.41 24.67
CA SER A 251 33.06 11.53 24.78
C SER A 251 33.88 10.24 24.80
#